data_AF-A0A6U7TPU7-F1
#
_entry.id   AF-A0A6U7TPU7-F1
#
_cell.length_a   1.000
_cell.length_b   1.000
_cell.length_c   1.000
_cell.angle_alpha   90.00
_cell.angle_beta   90.00
_cell.angle_gamma   90.00
#
_symmetry.space_group_name_H-M   'P 1'
#
loop_
_entity.id
_entity.type
_entity.pdbx_description
1 polymer ?
#
loop_
_entity_poly.entity_id
_entity_poly.type
_entity_poly.pdbx_seq_one_letter_code
_entity_poly.pdbx_strand_id
1 'polypeptide(L)'
;MSVVVDTPPNIQWDGQFGGHVAAGLIQVIWGTWWIMGPAWREHQSERKGKPFRCTTAYNLEWPRWCRGKPIEGVVLTILGVVGVIICSFLAKRNIDGSGDLLVTIDDLSHVSMFFFYGVSAVTTIIYQYHPHPPRIDLIILAFCCYMQVLLLYHHVEGRNPLDGRMHELHLLVVLATGIAATCEAIWYQGGLSWMFSFARGWTLVLQGIWWFQEAVSLYAGWEWWYRNRYKQYSLDLISVIFTWWWFLTLIYSVLVRLAVKWYAKRRDGRAAEPLEGGSYMSEYSSYAPSNHTAASLQPPKPGDRAPYDAPYPIVMEMAPVGPAPSNNTPFSPITYPVIPQPQYPEYGNLHHRPVGDRA
;
A
#
# COMPACT_ATOMS: atom_id res chain seq x y z
N MET A 1 30.72 -40.36 9.94
CA MET A 1 29.86 -39.40 9.25
C MET A 1 29.68 -38.22 10.20
N SER A 2 30.48 -37.16 10.02
CA SER A 2 30.36 -35.96 10.85
C SER A 2 29.03 -35.31 10.55
N VAL A 3 28.12 -35.31 11.53
CA VAL A 3 26.92 -34.49 11.51
C VAL A 3 27.43 -33.05 11.50
N VAL A 4 27.37 -32.40 10.34
CA VAL A 4 27.54 -30.95 10.25
C VAL A 4 26.34 -30.39 10.99
N VAL A 5 26.56 -30.01 12.24
CA VAL A 5 25.58 -29.22 12.99
C VAL A 5 25.66 -27.84 12.36
N ASP A 6 24.73 -27.54 11.45
CA ASP A 6 24.61 -26.21 10.88
C ASP A 6 24.32 -25.24 12.03
N THR A 7 25.35 -24.50 12.43
CA THR A 7 25.21 -23.41 13.39
C THR A 7 24.36 -22.31 12.74
N PRO A 8 23.44 -21.69 13.49
CA PRO A 8 22.68 -20.56 12.97
C PRO A 8 23.66 -19.47 12.52
N PRO A 9 23.47 -18.87 11.33
CA PRO A 9 24.32 -17.77 10.91
C PRO A 9 24.17 -16.62 11.90
N ASN A 10 25.26 -15.95 12.30
CA ASN A 10 25.15 -14.67 13.01
C ASN A 10 24.37 -13.67 12.14
N ILE A 11 23.80 -12.60 12.73
CA ILE A 11 23.23 -11.48 11.95
C ILE A 11 24.31 -11.01 10.96
N GLN A 12 24.19 -11.43 9.71
CA GLN A 12 24.98 -10.89 8.63
C GLN A 12 24.11 -9.81 8.01
N TRP A 13 24.63 -8.59 7.96
CA TRP A 13 24.06 -7.53 7.13
C TRP A 13 24.34 -7.85 5.65
N ASP A 14 23.93 -9.03 5.22
CA ASP A 14 23.99 -9.45 3.85
C ASP A 14 22.92 -8.72 3.03
N GLY A 15 23.01 -8.83 1.70
CA GLY A 15 22.08 -8.16 0.79
C GLY A 15 20.62 -8.54 1.04
N GLN A 16 20.36 -9.70 1.63
CA GLN A 16 19.01 -10.19 1.90
C GLN A 16 18.41 -9.52 3.14
N PHE A 17 19.08 -9.58 4.30
CA PHE A 17 18.58 -8.90 5.51
C PHE A 17 18.44 -7.39 5.29
N GLY A 18 19.49 -6.76 4.76
CA GLY A 18 19.50 -5.31 4.50
C GLY A 18 18.41 -4.89 3.50
N GLY A 19 18.20 -5.69 2.45
CA GLY A 19 17.15 -5.46 1.46
C GLY A 19 15.75 -5.49 2.06
N HIS A 20 15.45 -6.49 2.89
CA HIS A 20 14.14 -6.61 3.55
C HIS A 20 13.88 -5.45 4.52
N VAL A 21 14.87 -5.07 5.33
CA VAL A 21 14.78 -3.93 6.25
C VAL A 21 14.55 -2.61 5.48
N ALA A 22 15.29 -2.39 4.40
CA ALA A 22 15.16 -1.18 3.59
C ALA A 22 13.79 -1.10 2.89
N ALA A 23 13.33 -2.20 2.28
CA ALA A 23 12.00 -2.29 1.68
C ALA A 23 10.89 -2.05 2.71
N GLY A 24 11.03 -2.64 3.91
CA GLY A 24 10.13 -2.46 5.03
C GLY A 24 10.00 -1.01 5.47
N LEU A 25 11.12 -0.31 5.67
CA LEU A 25 11.15 1.11 6.03
C LEU A 25 10.44 1.97 4.99
N ILE A 26 10.75 1.79 3.71
CA ILE A 26 10.17 2.57 2.63
C ILE A 26 8.65 2.39 2.61
N GLN A 27 8.15 1.16 2.70
CA GLN A 27 6.72 0.86 2.67
C GLN A 27 5.99 1.37 3.92
N VAL A 28 6.59 1.32 5.11
CA VAL A 28 5.98 1.92 6.31
C VAL A 28 5.86 3.43 6.16
N ILE A 29 6.94 4.12 5.76
CA ILE A 29 6.93 5.57 5.56
C ILE A 29 5.88 5.95 4.52
N TRP A 30 5.83 5.21 3.42
CA TRP A 30 4.93 5.50 2.31
C TRP A 30 3.47 5.16 2.60
N GLY A 31 3.22 4.04 3.29
CA GLY A 31 1.90 3.67 3.77
C GLY A 31 1.35 4.71 4.73
N THR A 32 2.17 5.20 5.66
CA THR A 32 1.82 6.29 6.57
C THR A 32 1.52 7.58 5.81
N TRP A 33 2.33 7.92 4.79
CA TRP A 33 2.05 9.04 3.90
C TRP A 33 0.68 8.89 3.20
N TRP A 34 0.37 7.68 2.71
CA TRP A 34 -0.91 7.33 2.10
C TRP A 34 -2.09 7.21 3.07
N ILE A 35 -1.85 7.26 4.38
CA ILE A 35 -2.91 7.44 5.39
C ILE A 35 -3.12 8.93 5.67
N MET A 36 -2.03 9.68 5.81
CA MET A 36 -2.05 11.11 6.14
C MET A 36 -2.64 11.96 5.01
N GLY A 37 -2.20 11.72 3.76
CA GLY A 37 -2.60 12.48 2.58
C GLY A 37 -4.11 12.51 2.33
N PRO A 38 -4.79 11.35 2.24
CA PRO A 38 -6.23 11.32 2.08
C PRO A 38 -6.98 11.93 3.27
N ALA A 39 -6.52 11.70 4.51
CA ALA A 39 -7.14 12.27 5.71
C ALA A 39 -7.08 13.80 5.72
N TRP A 40 -5.94 14.38 5.32
CA TRP A 40 -5.79 15.83 5.15
C TRP A 40 -6.71 16.36 4.05
N ARG A 41 -6.72 15.69 2.88
CA ARG A 41 -7.54 16.10 1.75
C ARG A 41 -9.03 16.03 2.06
N GLU A 42 -9.49 14.98 2.74
CA GLU A 42 -10.87 14.85 3.21
C GLU A 42 -11.27 16.06 4.04
N HIS A 43 -10.47 16.43 5.06
CA HIS A 43 -10.72 17.61 5.88
C HIS A 43 -10.79 18.90 5.04
N GLN A 44 -9.89 19.08 4.07
CA GLN A 44 -9.93 20.24 3.16
C GLN A 44 -11.18 20.25 2.26
N SER A 45 -11.63 19.08 1.82
CA SER A 45 -12.86 18.90 1.03
C SER A 45 -14.11 19.23 1.85
N GLU A 46 -14.20 18.69 3.08
CA GLU A 46 -15.26 18.98 4.05
C GLU A 46 -15.38 20.50 4.29
N ARG A 47 -14.26 21.19 4.54
CA ARG A 47 -14.26 22.65 4.75
C ARG A 47 -14.70 23.47 3.55
N LYS A 48 -14.40 23.00 2.34
CA LYS A 48 -14.75 23.70 1.09
C LYS A 48 -16.14 23.31 0.56
N GLY A 49 -16.86 22.42 1.25
CA GLY A 49 -18.12 21.86 0.77
C GLY A 49 -17.97 21.09 -0.54
N LYS A 50 -16.79 20.53 -0.82
CA LYS A 50 -16.50 19.79 -2.06
C LYS A 50 -16.46 18.29 -1.77
N PRO A 51 -16.90 17.43 -2.72
CA PRO A 51 -16.76 15.99 -2.55
C PRO A 51 -15.28 15.59 -2.48
N PHE A 52 -14.96 14.60 -1.64
CA PHE A 52 -13.63 13.98 -1.64
C PHE A 52 -13.40 13.21 -2.94
N ARG A 53 -12.17 13.30 -3.47
CA ARG A 53 -11.74 12.63 -4.69
C ARG A 53 -10.45 11.86 -4.42
N CYS A 54 -10.50 10.56 -4.68
CA CYS A 54 -9.35 9.66 -4.55
C CYS A 54 -8.25 9.97 -5.56
N THR A 55 -7.01 9.60 -5.19
CA THR A 55 -5.84 9.61 -6.06
C THR A 55 -4.72 8.81 -5.39
N THR A 56 -3.75 8.40 -6.18
CA THR A 56 -2.51 7.79 -5.67
C THR A 56 -1.52 8.81 -5.13
N ALA A 57 -1.59 10.08 -5.56
CA ALA A 57 -0.58 11.09 -5.22
C ALA A 57 -1.13 12.27 -4.40
N TYR A 58 -0.43 12.58 -3.31
CA TYR A 58 -0.73 13.69 -2.42
C TYR A 58 0.43 14.70 -2.48
N ASN A 59 0.10 15.96 -2.73
CA ASN A 59 1.12 17.01 -2.81
C ASN A 59 1.56 17.42 -1.41
N LEU A 60 2.87 17.58 -1.24
CA LEU A 60 3.45 18.20 -0.05
C LEU A 60 3.06 19.68 -0.04
N GLU A 61 2.19 20.10 0.90
CA GLU A 61 1.82 21.52 1.02
C GLU A 61 2.90 22.35 1.72
N TRP A 62 3.83 21.69 2.41
CA TRP A 62 4.95 22.31 3.11
C TRP A 62 6.19 21.42 2.98
N PRO A 63 7.39 21.97 2.71
CA PRO A 63 7.71 23.39 2.55
C PRO A 63 7.13 24.06 1.28
N ARG A 64 7.07 25.41 1.24
CA ARG A 64 6.46 26.18 0.12
C ARG A 64 7.02 25.83 -1.27
N TRP A 65 8.29 25.45 -1.36
CA TRP A 65 8.96 25.12 -2.63
C TRP A 65 8.55 23.75 -3.22
N CYS A 66 7.86 22.92 -2.43
CA CYS A 66 7.27 21.64 -2.85
C CYS A 66 5.81 21.79 -3.29
N ARG A 67 5.17 22.94 -3.01
CA ARG A 67 3.74 23.14 -3.25
C ARG A 67 3.43 23.08 -4.74
N GLY A 68 2.51 22.19 -5.11
CA GLY A 68 2.07 22.03 -6.50
C GLY A 68 3.11 21.38 -7.41
N LYS A 69 4.09 20.64 -6.86
CA LYS A 69 5.04 19.81 -7.61
C LYS A 69 4.81 18.31 -7.33
N PRO A 70 5.05 17.41 -8.30
CA PRO A 70 4.88 15.95 -8.14
C PRO A 70 6.03 15.33 -7.34
N ILE A 71 6.32 15.87 -6.14
CA ILE A 71 7.44 15.40 -5.31
C ILE A 71 7.31 13.90 -5.02
N GLU A 72 6.08 13.46 -4.75
CA GLU A 72 5.75 12.06 -4.51
C GLU A 72 6.20 11.17 -5.70
N GLY A 73 5.74 11.51 -6.91
CA GLY A 73 6.09 10.78 -8.13
C GLY A 73 7.59 10.81 -8.44
N VAL A 74 8.26 11.94 -8.21
CA VAL A 74 9.71 12.07 -8.42
C VAL A 74 10.49 11.16 -7.47
N VAL A 75 10.15 11.15 -6.18
CA VAL A 75 10.82 10.31 -5.18
C VAL A 75 10.63 8.83 -5.51
N LEU A 76 9.41 8.40 -5.82
CA LEU A 76 9.15 7.00 -6.19
C LEU A 76 9.83 6.59 -7.50
N THR A 77 9.91 7.50 -8.47
CA THR A 77 10.62 7.24 -9.73
C THR A 77 12.11 7.00 -9.46
N ILE A 78 12.73 7.84 -8.62
CA ILE A 78 14.14 7.67 -8.22
C ILE A 78 14.32 6.34 -7.50
N LEU A 79 13.44 6.00 -6.55
CA LEU A 79 13.50 4.72 -5.83
C LEU A 79 13.35 3.52 -6.77
N GLY A 80 12.42 3.57 -7.73
CA GLY A 80 12.24 2.54 -8.75
C GLY A 80 13.48 2.36 -9.63
N VAL A 81 14.05 3.48 -10.13
CA VAL A 81 15.27 3.43 -10.97
C VAL A 81 16.47 2.90 -10.19
N VAL A 82 16.69 3.39 -8.96
CA VAL A 82 17.77 2.91 -8.10
C VAL A 82 17.60 1.42 -7.79
N GLY A 83 16.37 0.97 -7.48
CA GLY A 83 16.06 -0.44 -7.25
C GLY A 83 16.37 -1.31 -8.47
N VAL A 84 15.94 -0.90 -9.66
CA VAL A 84 16.26 -1.60 -10.92
C VAL A 84 17.78 -1.71 -11.10
N ILE A 85 18.53 -0.62 -10.88
CA ILE A 85 19.98 -0.60 -11.04
C ILE A 85 20.64 -1.57 -10.06
N ILE A 86 20.32 -1.46 -8.76
CA ILE A 86 20.93 -2.29 -7.71
C ILE A 86 20.64 -3.78 -7.96
N CYS A 87 19.38 -4.15 -8.19
CA CYS A 87 19.00 -5.54 -8.43
C CYS A 87 19.61 -6.08 -9.74
N SER A 88 19.75 -5.25 -10.78
CA SER A 88 20.43 -5.66 -12.02
C SER A 88 21.92 -5.94 -11.79
N PHE A 89 22.59 -5.14 -10.95
CA PHE A 89 23.99 -5.40 -10.58
C PHE A 89 24.14 -6.67 -9.73
N LEU A 90 23.21 -6.92 -8.80
CA LEU A 90 23.18 -8.15 -8.00
C LEU A 90 22.96 -9.38 -8.87
N ALA A 91 21.95 -9.34 -9.76
CA ALA A 91 21.68 -10.40 -10.73
C ALA A 91 22.93 -10.72 -11.57
N LYS A 92 23.58 -9.68 -12.12
CA LYS A 92 24.80 -9.85 -12.91
C LYS A 92 25.94 -10.49 -12.10
N ARG A 93 26.17 -10.03 -10.87
CA ARG A 93 27.21 -10.60 -10.00
C ARG A 93 26.94 -12.07 -9.72
N ASN A 94 25.69 -12.46 -9.53
CA ASN A 94 25.30 -13.85 -9.27
C ASN A 94 25.48 -14.74 -10.51
N ILE A 95 25.17 -14.23 -11.70
CA ILE A 95 25.49 -14.89 -12.99
C ILE A 95 27.00 -15.12 -13.11
N ASP A 96 27.80 -14.08 -12.89
CA ASP A 96 29.26 -14.12 -13.09
C ASP A 96 29.99 -14.97 -12.03
N GLY A 97 29.46 -15.04 -10.80
CA GLY A 97 30.13 -15.68 -9.66
C GLY A 97 29.67 -17.10 -9.34
N SER A 98 28.36 -17.37 -9.39
CA SER A 98 27.78 -18.64 -8.92
C SER A 98 27.29 -19.55 -10.04
N GLY A 99 26.91 -18.98 -11.19
CA GLY A 99 26.21 -19.70 -12.24
C GLY A 99 24.83 -20.26 -11.84
N ASP A 100 24.33 -19.93 -10.63
CA ASP A 100 23.04 -20.41 -10.14
C ASP A 100 21.91 -19.60 -10.76
N LEU A 101 21.16 -20.26 -11.64
CA LEU A 101 20.03 -19.68 -12.35
C LEU A 101 18.91 -19.26 -11.39
N LEU A 102 18.74 -19.95 -10.25
CA LEU A 102 17.64 -19.66 -9.32
C LEU A 102 17.87 -18.37 -8.54
N VAL A 103 19.10 -18.14 -8.05
CA VAL A 103 19.51 -16.89 -7.41
C VAL A 103 19.41 -15.73 -8.40
N THR A 104 19.74 -15.99 -9.66
CA THR A 104 19.63 -15.01 -10.75
C THR A 104 18.16 -14.64 -11.03
N ILE A 105 17.25 -15.62 -11.06
CA ILE A 105 15.82 -15.40 -11.29
C ILE A 105 15.19 -14.60 -10.13
N ASP A 106 15.61 -14.84 -8.89
CA ASP A 106 15.16 -14.08 -7.73
C ASP A 106 15.47 -12.57 -7.89
N ASP A 107 16.72 -12.23 -8.21
CA ASP A 107 17.11 -10.83 -8.43
C ASP A 107 16.37 -10.20 -9.63
N LEU A 108 16.11 -10.98 -10.69
CA LEU A 108 15.34 -10.55 -11.86
C LEU A 108 13.86 -10.28 -11.53
N SER A 109 13.28 -11.02 -10.59
CA SER A 109 11.92 -10.77 -10.10
C SER A 109 11.84 -9.41 -9.39
N HIS A 110 12.86 -9.07 -8.59
CA HIS A 110 12.98 -7.76 -7.94
C HIS A 110 13.19 -6.62 -8.95
N VAL A 111 14.01 -6.82 -9.99
CA VAL A 111 14.15 -5.86 -11.10
C VAL A 111 12.78 -5.55 -11.72
N SER A 112 11.99 -6.59 -12.00
CA SER A 112 10.66 -6.45 -12.60
C SER A 112 9.71 -5.70 -11.68
N MET A 113 9.71 -6.03 -10.38
CA MET A 113 8.92 -5.33 -9.37
C MET A 113 9.25 -3.82 -9.32
N PHE A 114 10.53 -3.47 -9.18
CA PHE A 114 10.95 -2.06 -9.14
C PHE A 114 10.64 -1.32 -10.44
N PHE A 115 10.75 -1.99 -11.58
CA PHE A 115 10.39 -1.43 -12.87
C PHE A 115 8.90 -1.05 -12.93
N PHE A 116 8.00 -1.98 -12.58
CA PHE A 116 6.56 -1.70 -12.62
C PHE A 116 6.15 -0.57 -11.67
N TYR A 117 6.66 -0.58 -10.43
CA TYR A 117 6.41 0.50 -9.48
C TYR A 117 7.04 1.83 -9.92
N GLY A 118 8.21 1.80 -10.56
CA GLY A 118 8.83 2.98 -11.17
C GLY A 118 8.00 3.57 -12.30
N VAL A 119 7.42 2.73 -13.17
CA VAL A 119 6.51 3.18 -14.23
C VAL A 119 5.24 3.80 -13.64
N SER A 120 4.66 3.19 -12.60
CA SER A 120 3.52 3.76 -11.87
C SER A 120 3.86 5.13 -11.28
N ALA A 121 5.08 5.31 -10.75
CA ALA A 121 5.52 6.61 -10.25
C ALA A 121 5.64 7.67 -11.36
N VAL A 122 6.20 7.32 -12.52
CA VAL A 122 6.32 8.23 -13.66
C VAL A 122 4.94 8.69 -14.15
N THR A 123 3.93 7.82 -14.14
CA THR A 123 2.59 8.23 -14.60
C THR A 123 1.98 9.29 -13.69
N THR A 124 2.25 9.26 -12.37
CA THR A 124 1.82 10.34 -11.46
C THR A 124 2.45 11.70 -11.79
N ILE A 125 3.70 11.72 -12.28
CA ILE A 125 4.38 12.95 -12.73
C ILE A 125 3.70 13.48 -14.00
N ILE A 126 3.51 12.61 -14.99
CA ILE A 126 2.90 12.97 -16.29
C ILE A 126 1.50 13.55 -16.05
N TYR A 127 0.73 12.95 -15.16
CA TYR A 127 -0.65 13.34 -14.85
C TYR A 127 -0.77 14.70 -14.18
N GLN A 128 0.29 15.20 -13.56
CA GLN A 128 0.30 16.55 -13.02
C GLN A 128 0.40 17.63 -14.13
N TYR A 129 0.99 17.30 -15.28
CA TYR A 129 1.24 18.25 -16.36
C TYR A 129 0.33 18.06 -17.58
N HIS A 130 -0.34 16.91 -17.69
CA HIS A 130 -1.16 16.57 -18.84
C HIS A 130 -2.59 16.15 -18.43
N PRO A 131 -3.63 16.58 -19.17
CA PRO A 131 -4.98 16.08 -18.98
C PRO A 131 -5.02 14.56 -19.21
N HIS A 132 -5.66 13.85 -18.31
CA HIS A 132 -5.79 12.39 -18.36
C HIS A 132 -7.16 11.98 -17.81
N PRO A 133 -7.71 10.83 -18.24
CA PRO A 133 -8.92 10.30 -17.63
C PRO A 133 -8.73 10.11 -16.12
N PRO A 134 -9.72 10.47 -15.30
CA PRO A 134 -9.62 10.29 -13.86
C PRO A 134 -9.42 8.80 -13.53
N ARG A 135 -8.68 8.50 -12.45
CA ARG A 135 -8.45 7.16 -11.86
C ARG A 135 -7.40 6.29 -12.55
N ILE A 136 -6.82 6.68 -13.69
CA ILE A 136 -5.82 5.82 -14.34
C ILE A 136 -4.62 5.58 -13.41
N ASP A 137 -4.29 6.55 -12.57
CA ASP A 137 -3.25 6.43 -11.53
C ASP A 137 -3.52 5.24 -10.60
N LEU A 138 -4.78 5.08 -10.15
CA LEU A 138 -5.22 3.98 -9.29
C LEU A 138 -5.25 2.64 -10.04
N ILE A 139 -5.65 2.64 -11.32
CA ILE A 139 -5.68 1.43 -12.15
C ILE A 139 -4.26 0.91 -12.39
N ILE A 140 -3.32 1.81 -12.71
CA ILE A 140 -1.90 1.45 -12.90
C ILE A 140 -1.33 0.90 -11.58
N LEU A 141 -1.61 1.55 -10.44
CA LEU A 141 -1.16 1.05 -9.15
C LEU A 141 -1.72 -0.34 -8.82
N ALA A 142 -3.01 -0.56 -9.06
CA ALA A 142 -3.63 -1.88 -8.87
C ALA A 142 -2.97 -2.93 -9.78
N PHE A 143 -2.74 -2.60 -11.06
CA PHE A 143 -2.02 -3.45 -11.99
C PHE A 143 -0.61 -3.81 -11.48
N CYS A 144 0.16 -2.85 -10.97
CA CYS A 144 1.47 -3.11 -10.38
C CYS A 144 1.39 -4.08 -9.18
N CYS A 145 0.39 -3.91 -8.30
CA CYS A 145 0.17 -4.83 -7.18
C CYS A 145 -0.15 -6.25 -7.69
N TYR A 146 -0.98 -6.40 -8.74
CA TYR A 146 -1.28 -7.71 -9.30
C TYR A 146 -0.07 -8.35 -9.98
N MET A 147 0.78 -7.57 -10.65
CA MET A 147 2.06 -8.08 -11.16
C MET A 147 2.98 -8.54 -10.03
N GLN A 148 3.05 -7.81 -8.92
CA GLN A 148 3.81 -8.24 -7.74
C GLN A 148 3.24 -9.52 -7.12
N VAL A 149 1.91 -9.69 -7.06
CA VAL A 149 1.28 -10.94 -6.62
C VAL A 149 1.70 -12.11 -7.50
N LEU A 150 1.73 -11.94 -8.83
CA LEU A 150 2.16 -12.98 -9.76
C LEU A 150 3.64 -13.34 -9.57
N LEU A 151 4.50 -12.33 -9.37
CA LEU A 151 5.92 -12.56 -9.08
C LEU A 151 6.10 -13.32 -7.77
N LEU A 152 5.42 -12.91 -6.70
CA LEU A 152 5.49 -13.56 -5.39
C LEU A 152 4.94 -14.99 -5.41
N TYR A 153 3.89 -15.26 -6.18
CA TYR A 153 3.29 -16.58 -6.27
C TYR A 153 4.31 -17.64 -6.75
N HIS A 154 5.06 -17.32 -7.81
CA HIS A 154 6.08 -18.22 -8.33
C HIS A 154 7.39 -18.19 -7.53
N HIS A 155 7.65 -17.10 -6.80
CA HIS A 155 8.83 -16.96 -5.94
C HIS A 155 8.83 -17.88 -4.71
N VAL A 156 7.65 -18.36 -4.29
CA VAL A 156 7.50 -19.31 -3.17
C VAL A 156 7.95 -20.72 -3.53
N GLU A 157 7.92 -21.08 -4.82
CA GLU A 157 8.26 -22.43 -5.27
C GLU A 157 9.72 -22.78 -4.96
N GLY A 158 9.95 -23.86 -4.21
CA GLY A 158 11.29 -24.35 -3.85
C GLY A 158 11.90 -23.78 -2.57
N ARG A 159 11.22 -22.85 -1.88
CA ARG A 159 11.66 -22.34 -0.57
C ARG A 159 11.38 -23.32 0.56
N ASN A 160 12.09 -23.17 1.68
CA ASN A 160 11.78 -23.94 2.89
C ASN A 160 10.38 -23.57 3.43
N PRO A 161 9.71 -24.45 4.19
CA PRO A 161 8.30 -24.23 4.57
C PRO A 161 8.02 -22.92 5.31
N LEU A 162 8.92 -22.50 6.20
CA LEU A 162 8.78 -21.25 6.94
C LEU A 162 8.89 -20.03 6.04
N ASP A 163 9.93 -20.00 5.21
CA ASP A 163 10.20 -18.95 4.24
C ASP A 163 9.05 -18.82 3.23
N GLY A 164 8.59 -19.95 2.68
CA GLY A 164 7.42 -20.00 1.81
C GLY A 164 6.17 -19.45 2.48
N ARG A 165 5.87 -19.88 3.72
CA ARG A 165 4.70 -19.37 4.46
C ARG A 165 4.77 -17.86 4.71
N MET A 166 5.95 -17.31 4.99
CA MET A 166 6.08 -15.87 5.19
C MET A 166 5.76 -15.10 3.90
N HIS A 167 6.29 -15.56 2.76
CA HIS A 167 6.02 -14.94 1.45
C HIS A 167 4.57 -15.14 0.98
N GLU A 168 3.94 -16.28 1.29
CA GLU A 168 2.50 -16.48 1.07
C GLU A 168 1.66 -15.45 1.83
N LEU A 169 1.99 -15.22 3.11
CA LEU A 169 1.31 -14.20 3.92
C LEU A 169 1.57 -12.79 3.36
N HIS A 170 2.78 -12.51 2.89
CA HIS A 170 3.12 -11.27 2.18
C HIS A 170 2.23 -11.06 0.95
N LEU A 171 2.12 -12.08 0.11
CA LEU A 171 1.30 -12.09 -1.09
C LEU A 171 -0.15 -11.71 -0.79
N LEU A 172 -0.73 -12.24 0.30
CA LEU A 172 -2.10 -11.88 0.71
C LEU A 172 -2.24 -10.38 1.01
N VAL A 173 -1.24 -9.75 1.62
CA VAL A 173 -1.28 -8.30 1.91
C VAL A 173 -1.12 -7.46 0.64
N VAL A 174 -0.24 -7.88 -0.27
CA VAL A 174 -0.09 -7.21 -1.58
C VAL A 174 -1.40 -7.31 -2.37
N LEU A 175 -2.03 -8.49 -2.37
CA LEU A 175 -3.34 -8.70 -2.99
C LEU A 175 -4.41 -7.79 -2.36
N ALA A 176 -4.47 -7.70 -1.03
CA ALA A 176 -5.38 -6.80 -0.34
C ALA A 176 -5.15 -5.33 -0.72
N THR A 177 -3.90 -4.93 -0.92
CA THR A 177 -3.51 -3.58 -1.39
C THR A 177 -3.98 -3.32 -2.82
N GLY A 178 -3.81 -4.30 -3.72
CA GLY A 178 -4.32 -4.25 -5.09
C GLY A 178 -5.85 -4.17 -5.15
N ILE A 179 -6.54 -4.97 -4.34
CA ILE A 179 -8.00 -4.91 -4.19
C ILE A 179 -8.44 -3.54 -3.68
N ALA A 180 -7.79 -3.00 -2.64
CA ALA A 180 -8.10 -1.67 -2.14
C ALA A 180 -7.92 -0.59 -3.21
N ALA A 181 -6.83 -0.64 -4.00
CA ALA A 181 -6.59 0.28 -5.11
C ALA A 181 -7.66 0.14 -6.23
N THR A 182 -8.07 -1.09 -6.58
CA THR A 182 -9.14 -1.34 -7.54
C THR A 182 -10.47 -0.80 -7.06
N CYS A 183 -10.84 -1.06 -5.80
CA CYS A 183 -12.04 -0.50 -5.19
C CYS A 183 -11.97 1.04 -5.16
N GLU A 184 -10.81 1.62 -4.83
CA GLU A 184 -10.60 3.07 -4.85
C GLU A 184 -10.80 3.66 -6.26
N ALA A 185 -10.39 2.95 -7.32
CA ALA A 185 -10.62 3.37 -8.70
C ALA A 185 -12.11 3.30 -9.10
N ILE A 186 -12.83 2.26 -8.66
CA ILE A 186 -14.27 2.09 -8.94
C ILE A 186 -15.08 3.16 -8.20
N TRP A 187 -14.86 3.30 -6.89
CA TRP A 187 -15.54 4.24 -6.00
C TRP A 187 -14.71 5.49 -5.72
N TYR A 188 -14.12 6.08 -6.77
CA TYR A 188 -13.22 7.23 -6.68
C TYR A 188 -13.84 8.54 -6.12
N GLN A 189 -15.16 8.59 -6.03
CA GLN A 189 -15.95 9.72 -5.53
C GLN A 189 -17.10 9.19 -4.67
N GLY A 190 -17.38 9.87 -3.55
CA GLY A 190 -18.50 9.56 -2.66
C GLY A 190 -18.09 9.17 -1.24
N GLY A 191 -19.06 8.86 -0.38
CA GLY A 191 -18.85 8.70 1.06
C GLY A 191 -17.99 7.50 1.48
N LEU A 192 -17.84 6.47 0.63
CA LEU A 192 -17.02 5.27 0.92
C LEU A 192 -15.59 5.36 0.39
N SER A 193 -15.32 6.33 -0.48
CA SER A 193 -14.06 6.43 -1.24
C SER A 193 -12.83 6.59 -0.34
N TRP A 194 -12.95 7.33 0.78
CA TRP A 194 -11.89 7.49 1.78
C TRP A 194 -11.50 6.18 2.46
N MET A 195 -12.43 5.21 2.58
CA MET A 195 -12.17 3.93 3.23
C MET A 195 -11.21 3.09 2.39
N PHE A 196 -11.32 3.15 1.06
CA PHE A 196 -10.42 2.43 0.16
C PHE A 196 -9.03 3.05 0.12
N SER A 197 -8.93 4.39 0.11
CA SER A 197 -7.63 5.07 0.27
C SER A 197 -6.98 4.73 1.62
N PHE A 198 -7.78 4.68 2.70
CA PHE A 198 -7.31 4.26 4.02
C PHE A 198 -6.84 2.81 4.03
N ALA A 199 -7.64 1.89 3.48
CA ALA A 199 -7.30 0.47 3.39
C ALA A 199 -6.00 0.26 2.62
N ARG A 200 -5.81 0.93 1.48
CA ARG A 200 -4.57 0.88 0.70
C ARG A 200 -3.35 1.36 1.50
N GLY A 201 -3.47 2.49 2.20
CA GLY A 201 -2.39 3.00 3.04
C GLY A 201 -2.06 2.04 4.20
N TRP A 202 -3.08 1.54 4.88
CA TRP A 202 -2.94 0.56 5.98
C TRP A 202 -2.28 -0.74 5.51
N THR A 203 -2.76 -1.33 4.43
CA THR A 203 -2.18 -2.58 3.93
C THR A 203 -0.74 -2.38 3.46
N LEU A 204 -0.38 -1.20 2.94
CA LEU A 204 1.02 -0.90 2.63
C LEU A 204 1.91 -0.78 3.89
N VAL A 205 1.42 -0.17 4.98
CA VAL A 205 2.14 -0.18 6.27
C VAL A 205 2.35 -1.61 6.76
N LEU A 206 1.31 -2.45 6.63
CA LEU A 206 1.40 -3.86 7.01
C LEU A 206 2.41 -4.63 6.16
N GLN A 207 2.47 -4.41 4.84
CA GLN A 207 3.53 -5.00 4.00
C GLN A 207 4.90 -4.62 4.57
N GLY A 208 5.11 -3.34 4.87
CA GLY A 208 6.39 -2.86 5.38
C GLY A 208 6.77 -3.46 6.73
N ILE A 209 5.82 -3.59 7.66
CA ILE A 209 6.04 -4.27 8.95
C ILE A 209 6.33 -5.76 8.75
N TRP A 210 5.67 -6.39 7.78
CA TRP A 210 5.89 -7.80 7.47
C TRP A 210 7.28 -8.07 6.88
N TRP A 211 7.80 -7.16 6.04
CA TRP A 211 9.19 -7.22 5.57
C TRP A 211 10.20 -7.22 6.73
N PHE A 212 9.96 -6.46 7.81
CA PHE A 212 10.81 -6.55 9.00
C PHE A 212 10.67 -7.90 9.71
N GLN A 213 9.45 -8.45 9.80
CA GLN A 213 9.23 -9.76 10.38
C GLN A 213 9.98 -10.85 9.58
N GLU A 214 9.95 -10.80 8.25
CA GLU A 214 10.72 -11.67 7.36
C GLU A 214 12.22 -11.50 7.60
N ALA A 215 12.71 -10.25 7.62
CA ALA A 215 14.11 -9.94 7.88
C ALA A 215 14.60 -10.61 9.18
N VAL A 216 13.86 -10.40 10.27
CA VAL A 216 14.23 -10.92 11.60
C VAL A 216 14.10 -12.44 11.66
N SER A 217 13.03 -13.00 11.13
CA SER A 217 12.75 -14.43 11.31
C SER A 217 13.62 -15.32 10.43
N LEU A 218 13.98 -14.85 9.22
CA LEU A 218 14.75 -15.64 8.26
C LEU A 218 16.25 -15.36 8.35
N TYR A 219 16.66 -14.11 8.60
CA TYR A 219 18.04 -13.68 8.40
C TYR A 219 18.73 -13.11 9.65
N ALA A 220 18.01 -12.79 10.73
CA ALA A 220 18.67 -12.31 11.96
C ALA A 220 19.35 -13.40 12.78
N GLY A 221 19.51 -14.62 12.25
CA GLY A 221 20.29 -15.65 12.90
C GLY A 221 19.65 -16.27 14.14
N TRP A 222 18.34 -16.11 14.31
CA TRP A 222 17.64 -16.63 15.49
C TRP A 222 17.58 -18.15 15.44
N GLU A 223 18.31 -18.78 16.36
CA GLU A 223 18.47 -20.23 16.43
C GLU A 223 17.13 -20.97 16.47
N TRP A 224 16.13 -20.42 17.15
CA TRP A 224 14.81 -21.03 17.25
C TRP A 224 14.13 -21.14 15.88
N TRP A 225 14.14 -20.07 15.07
CA TRP A 225 13.55 -20.11 13.73
C TRP A 225 14.33 -21.07 12.82
N TYR A 226 15.66 -21.02 12.88
CA TYR A 226 16.52 -21.88 12.07
C TYR A 226 16.26 -23.38 12.33
N ARG A 227 16.23 -23.80 13.59
CA ARG A 227 16.02 -25.20 13.98
C ARG A 227 14.60 -25.70 13.67
N ASN A 228 13.62 -24.80 13.64
CA ASN A 228 12.21 -25.16 13.57
C ASN A 228 11.54 -24.79 12.23
N ARG A 229 12.28 -24.29 11.23
CA ARG A 229 11.77 -23.85 9.91
C ARG A 229 11.01 -24.90 9.08
N TYR A 230 11.12 -26.19 9.43
CA TYR A 230 10.38 -27.30 8.80
C TYR A 230 9.22 -27.83 9.66
N LYS A 231 8.97 -27.26 10.84
CA LYS A 231 7.98 -27.75 11.79
C LYS A 231 6.65 -27.02 11.63
N GLN A 232 5.55 -27.78 11.63
CA GLN A 232 4.19 -27.24 11.48
C GLN A 232 3.87 -26.14 12.50
N TYR A 233 4.24 -26.33 13.77
CA TYR A 233 3.97 -25.33 14.81
C TYR A 233 4.67 -23.98 14.55
N SER A 234 5.77 -23.94 13.79
CA SER A 234 6.42 -22.68 13.41
C SER A 234 5.61 -21.96 12.34
N LEU A 235 4.97 -22.71 11.43
CA LEU A 235 4.04 -22.17 10.43
C LEU A 235 2.77 -21.64 11.09
N ASP A 236 2.27 -22.32 12.11
CA ASP A 236 1.10 -21.88 12.86
C ASP A 236 1.44 -20.62 13.68
N LEU A 237 2.61 -20.60 14.34
CA LEU A 237 3.07 -19.44 15.11
C LEU A 237 3.24 -18.20 14.23
N ILE A 238 3.86 -18.33 13.04
CA ILE A 238 4.05 -17.17 12.16
C ILE A 238 2.72 -16.63 11.64
N SER A 239 1.73 -17.50 11.40
CA SER A 239 0.36 -17.08 11.06
C SER A 239 -0.32 -16.36 12.23
N VAL A 240 -0.10 -16.77 13.48
CA VAL A 240 -0.58 -16.04 14.66
C VAL A 240 0.10 -14.67 14.79
N ILE A 241 1.42 -14.60 14.61
CA ILE A 241 2.16 -13.32 14.61
C ILE A 241 1.62 -12.38 13.53
N PHE A 242 1.33 -12.91 12.33
CA PHE A 242 0.75 -12.15 11.24
C PHE A 242 -0.60 -11.50 11.60
N THR A 243 -1.50 -12.23 12.27
CA THR A 243 -2.81 -11.66 12.66
C THR A 243 -2.67 -10.53 13.68
N TRP A 244 -1.69 -10.63 14.60
CA TRP A 244 -1.36 -9.54 15.51
C TRP A 244 -0.82 -8.32 14.77
N TRP A 245 0.06 -8.50 13.79
CA TRP A 245 0.53 -7.38 12.98
C TRP A 245 -0.60 -6.73 12.17
N TRP A 246 -1.53 -7.54 11.65
CA TRP A 246 -2.75 -7.05 11.02
C TRP A 246 -3.52 -6.09 11.93
N PHE A 247 -3.76 -6.51 13.17
CA PHE A 247 -4.48 -5.72 14.17
C PHE A 247 -3.71 -4.48 14.63
N LEU A 248 -2.42 -4.61 14.93
CA LEU A 248 -1.59 -3.51 15.43
C LEU A 248 -1.39 -2.42 14.38
N THR A 249 -1.17 -2.81 13.11
CA THR A 249 -1.04 -1.84 12.01
C THR A 249 -2.36 -1.14 11.70
N LEU A 250 -3.50 -1.81 11.93
CA LEU A 250 -4.81 -1.17 11.81
C LEU A 250 -5.00 -0.10 12.89
N ILE A 251 -4.69 -0.43 14.16
CA ILE A 251 -4.72 0.54 15.26
C ILE A 251 -3.80 1.72 14.95
N TYR A 252 -2.56 1.46 14.56
CA TYR A 252 -1.60 2.49 14.17
C TYR A 252 -2.19 3.41 13.08
N SER A 253 -2.76 2.83 12.03
CA SER A 253 -3.32 3.58 10.90
C SER A 253 -4.50 4.46 11.32
N VAL A 254 -5.38 3.94 12.17
CA VAL A 254 -6.49 4.70 12.77
C VAL A 254 -5.95 5.87 13.60
N LEU A 255 -4.96 5.62 14.47
CA LEU A 255 -4.37 6.66 15.32
C LEU A 255 -3.71 7.77 14.48
N VAL A 256 -2.97 7.42 13.43
CA VAL A 256 -2.39 8.39 12.49
C VAL A 256 -3.48 9.24 11.85
N ARG A 257 -4.54 8.60 11.33
CA ARG A 257 -5.68 9.33 10.71
C ARG A 257 -6.32 10.30 11.69
N LEU A 258 -6.63 9.85 12.91
CA LEU A 258 -7.23 10.67 13.95
C LEU A 258 -6.33 11.85 14.33
N ALA A 259 -5.02 11.61 14.46
CA ALA A 259 -4.04 12.65 14.74
C ALA A 259 -4.01 13.73 13.64
N VAL A 260 -4.07 13.34 12.36
CA VAL A 260 -4.14 14.29 11.24
C VAL A 260 -5.43 15.11 11.28
N LYS A 261 -6.60 14.48 11.45
CA LYS A 261 -7.89 15.22 11.52
C LYS A 261 -7.92 16.17 12.71
N TRP A 262 -7.42 15.73 13.88
CA TRP A 262 -7.30 16.56 15.07
C TRP A 262 -6.36 17.76 14.85
N TYR A 263 -5.19 17.52 14.24
CA TYR A 263 -4.22 18.57 13.94
C TYR A 263 -4.80 19.59 12.96
N ALA A 264 -5.47 19.13 11.89
CA ALA A 264 -6.11 19.98 10.91
C ALA A 264 -7.18 20.89 11.56
N LYS A 265 -8.06 20.31 12.40
CA LYS A 265 -9.07 21.06 13.16
C LYS A 265 -8.44 22.10 14.09
N ARG A 266 -7.37 21.76 14.81
CA ARG A 266 -6.66 22.71 15.70
C ARG A 266 -5.99 23.85 14.94
N ARG A 267 -5.32 23.54 13.83
CA ARG A 267 -4.70 24.55 12.97
C ARG A 267 -5.72 25.55 12.47
N ASP A 268 -6.90 25.07 12.11
CA ASP A 268 -7.98 25.90 11.60
C ASP A 268 -8.65 26.75 12.68
N GLY A 269 -8.82 26.20 13.89
CA GLY A 269 -9.28 26.99 15.05
C GLY A 269 -8.31 28.13 15.39
N ARG A 270 -6.99 27.86 15.36
CA ARG A 270 -5.97 28.91 15.57
C ARG A 270 -5.92 29.96 14.46
N ALA A 271 -6.27 29.60 13.23
CA ALA A 271 -6.35 30.55 12.13
C ALA A 271 -7.64 31.39 12.14
N ALA A 272 -8.66 30.94 12.88
CA ALA A 272 -9.95 31.61 13.02
C ALA A 272 -10.01 32.58 14.22
N GLU A 273 -9.13 32.45 15.21
CA GLU A 273 -8.93 33.53 16.20
C GLU A 273 -8.25 34.72 15.51
N PRO A 274 -8.93 35.86 15.33
CA PRO A 274 -8.26 37.05 14.83
C PRO A 274 -7.29 37.53 15.90
N LEU A 275 -6.25 38.26 15.48
CA LEU A 275 -5.33 39.00 16.33
C LEU A 275 -6.06 40.17 17.06
N GLU A 276 -7.14 39.90 17.78
CA GLU A 276 -7.87 40.85 18.65
C GLU A 276 -7.16 41.04 20.01
N GLY A 277 -5.86 40.80 20.07
CA GLY A 277 -4.99 41.10 21.22
C GLY A 277 -4.07 42.30 20.99
N GLY A 278 -4.23 43.03 19.89
CA GLY A 278 -3.43 44.22 19.56
C GLY A 278 -4.18 45.50 19.87
N SER A 279 -4.01 46.00 21.10
CA SER A 279 -4.31 47.35 21.58
C SER A 279 -4.40 48.44 20.49
N TYR A 280 -5.61 48.74 20.00
CA TYR A 280 -5.96 50.01 19.39
C TYR A 280 -7.42 50.36 19.75
N MET A 281 -7.63 50.70 21.02
CA MET A 281 -8.79 51.48 21.44
C MET A 281 -8.28 52.69 22.21
N SER A 282 -7.98 53.77 21.49
CA SER A 282 -8.02 55.14 22.00
C SER A 282 -7.94 56.08 20.80
N GLU A 283 -8.82 57.07 20.79
CA GLU A 283 -8.94 58.15 19.79
C GLU A 283 -9.52 57.77 18.43
N TYR A 284 -10.85 57.68 18.37
CA TYR A 284 -11.64 58.36 17.33
C TYR A 284 -13.09 58.46 17.81
N SER A 285 -13.31 59.23 18.88
CA SER A 285 -14.62 59.71 19.29
C SER A 285 -14.59 61.23 19.40
N SER A 286 -14.51 61.87 18.24
CA SER A 286 -14.92 63.26 18.03
C SER A 286 -14.79 63.55 16.55
N TYR A 287 -15.90 63.45 15.81
CA TYR A 287 -16.27 64.32 14.69
C TYR A 287 -17.46 63.66 13.97
N ALA A 288 -18.66 63.97 14.46
CA ALA A 288 -19.84 63.93 13.61
C ALA A 288 -19.89 65.26 12.85
N PRO A 289 -20.11 65.22 11.53
CA PRO A 289 -20.96 66.20 10.91
C PRO A 289 -22.14 65.53 10.21
N SER A 290 -23.28 66.15 10.46
CA SER A 290 -24.58 65.94 9.84
C SER A 290 -24.59 66.22 8.33
N ASN A 291 -25.44 65.47 7.64
CA ASN A 291 -26.25 65.81 6.46
C ASN A 291 -25.78 65.44 5.04
N HIS A 292 -26.76 64.85 4.34
CA HIS A 292 -26.93 64.64 2.89
C HIS A 292 -25.92 63.65 2.25
N THR A 293 -26.30 62.60 1.52
CA THR A 293 -27.40 62.44 0.58
C THR A 293 -27.58 60.95 0.30
N ALA A 294 -28.81 60.47 0.24
CA ALA A 294 -29.15 59.11 -0.14
C ALA A 294 -28.81 58.87 -1.63
N ALA A 295 -27.94 57.91 -1.90
CA ALA A 295 -27.79 57.30 -3.22
C ALA A 295 -27.90 55.78 -3.05
N SER A 296 -29.02 55.25 -3.53
CA SER A 296 -29.38 53.84 -3.53
C SER A 296 -28.41 53.04 -4.41
N LEU A 297 -27.55 52.24 -3.79
CA LEU A 297 -26.88 51.12 -4.46
C LEU A 297 -27.77 49.88 -4.30
N GLN A 298 -28.52 49.57 -5.36
CA GLN A 298 -29.24 48.30 -5.47
C GLN A 298 -28.23 47.14 -5.55
N PRO A 299 -28.48 46.00 -4.89
CA PRO A 299 -27.67 44.80 -5.07
C PRO A 299 -27.88 44.20 -6.47
N PRO A 300 -26.86 43.57 -7.07
CA PRO A 300 -26.97 42.98 -8.40
C PRO A 300 -27.97 41.80 -8.40
N LYS A 301 -28.81 41.76 -9.43
CA LYS A 301 -29.78 40.68 -9.68
C LYS A 301 -29.04 39.35 -9.90
N PRO A 302 -29.56 38.22 -9.38
CA PRO A 302 -29.02 36.90 -9.68
C PRO A 302 -29.43 36.50 -11.10
N GLY A 303 -28.48 36.41 -12.03
CA GLY A 303 -28.81 36.07 -13.42
C GLY A 303 -27.64 35.83 -14.36
N ASP A 304 -26.48 36.48 -14.17
CA ASP A 304 -25.38 36.37 -15.13
C ASP A 304 -24.16 35.66 -14.53
N ARG A 305 -24.16 34.33 -14.61
CA ARG A 305 -22.93 33.52 -14.63
C ARG A 305 -22.97 32.57 -15.82
N ALA A 306 -21.88 32.59 -16.58
CA ALA A 306 -21.62 31.75 -17.74
C ALA A 306 -21.87 30.25 -17.46
N PRO A 307 -22.37 29.48 -18.44
CA PRO A 307 -22.67 28.07 -18.23
C PRO A 307 -21.41 27.22 -18.43
N TYR A 308 -20.73 26.89 -17.33
CA TYR A 308 -19.80 25.76 -17.27
C TYR A 308 -20.05 24.98 -15.99
N ASP A 309 -21.22 24.35 -15.91
CA ASP A 309 -21.52 23.26 -14.97
C ASP A 309 -22.83 22.60 -15.42
N ALA A 310 -22.73 21.67 -16.37
CA ALA A 310 -23.81 20.73 -16.69
C ALA A 310 -23.36 19.32 -16.26
N PRO A 311 -24.04 18.66 -15.31
CA PRO A 311 -23.88 17.23 -15.09
C PRO A 311 -24.55 16.49 -16.24
N TYR A 312 -23.83 15.60 -16.92
CA TYR A 312 -24.40 14.71 -17.93
C TYR A 312 -25.54 13.87 -17.32
N PRO A 313 -26.78 13.96 -17.84
CA PRO A 313 -27.79 12.97 -17.52
C PRO A 313 -27.57 11.76 -18.44
N ILE A 314 -27.04 10.66 -17.89
CA ILE A 314 -27.16 9.35 -18.54
C ILE A 314 -28.60 8.90 -18.32
N VAL A 315 -29.49 9.28 -19.25
CA VAL A 315 -30.77 8.61 -19.44
C VAL A 315 -30.49 7.39 -20.31
N MET A 316 -30.31 6.23 -19.69
CA MET A 316 -30.42 4.97 -20.41
C MET A 316 -31.91 4.68 -20.56
N GLU A 317 -32.43 4.97 -21.75
CA GLU A 317 -33.73 4.53 -22.21
C GLU A 317 -33.72 2.99 -22.28
N MET A 318 -34.39 2.33 -21.35
CA MET A 318 -34.58 0.89 -21.37
C MET A 318 -35.59 0.54 -22.46
N ALA A 319 -35.12 -0.10 -23.53
CA ALA A 319 -35.98 -0.79 -24.48
C ALA A 319 -36.76 -1.92 -23.77
N PRO A 320 -38.04 -2.15 -24.09
CA PRO A 320 -38.83 -3.18 -23.42
C PRO A 320 -38.31 -4.58 -23.77
N VAL A 321 -37.96 -5.33 -22.72
CA VAL A 321 -37.57 -6.74 -22.80
C VAL A 321 -38.84 -7.56 -23.08
N GLY A 322 -38.86 -8.22 -24.24
CA GLY A 322 -39.87 -9.23 -24.59
C GLY A 322 -39.77 -10.49 -23.69
N PRO A 323 -40.80 -11.33 -23.66
CA PRO A 323 -40.90 -12.41 -22.69
C PRO A 323 -39.82 -13.49 -22.89
N ALA A 324 -39.29 -13.98 -21.77
CA ALA A 324 -38.23 -14.98 -21.70
C ALA A 324 -38.70 -16.36 -22.22
N PRO A 325 -37.86 -17.11 -22.95
CA PRO A 325 -38.10 -18.52 -23.21
C PRO A 325 -37.70 -19.37 -21.99
N SER A 326 -38.61 -20.25 -21.59
CA SER A 326 -38.41 -21.27 -20.55
C SER A 326 -37.43 -22.36 -21.04
N ASN A 327 -36.23 -22.43 -20.46
CA ASN A 327 -35.32 -23.55 -20.66
C ASN A 327 -35.24 -24.40 -19.38
N ASN A 328 -36.04 -25.46 -19.35
CA ASN A 328 -35.83 -26.60 -18.48
C ASN A 328 -34.84 -27.55 -19.17
N THR A 329 -33.58 -27.53 -18.75
CA THR A 329 -32.64 -28.65 -18.94
C THR A 329 -31.83 -28.86 -17.65
N PRO A 330 -31.73 -30.10 -17.14
CA PRO A 330 -31.00 -30.38 -15.91
C PRO A 330 -29.48 -30.43 -16.15
N PHE A 331 -28.73 -29.70 -15.31
CA PHE A 331 -27.27 -29.75 -15.24
C PHE A 331 -26.79 -31.14 -14.79
N SER A 332 -25.89 -31.75 -15.56
CA SER A 332 -25.07 -32.87 -15.08
C SER A 332 -23.80 -32.32 -14.41
N PRO A 333 -23.37 -32.85 -13.25
CA PRO A 333 -22.18 -32.37 -12.57
C PRO A 333 -20.90 -32.82 -13.29
N ILE A 334 -19.97 -31.88 -13.46
CA ILE A 334 -18.62 -32.11 -13.96
C ILE A 334 -17.82 -32.83 -12.88
N THR A 335 -17.38 -34.06 -13.15
CA THR A 335 -16.44 -34.81 -12.33
C THR A 335 -15.00 -34.40 -12.66
N TYR A 336 -14.26 -33.92 -11.67
CA TYR A 336 -12.81 -33.71 -11.78
C TYR A 336 -12.07 -35.02 -11.46
N PRO A 337 -10.98 -35.34 -12.17
CA PRO A 337 -10.15 -36.50 -11.84
C PRO A 337 -9.38 -36.26 -10.53
N VAL A 338 -9.47 -37.21 -9.62
CA VAL A 338 -8.70 -37.26 -8.37
C VAL A 338 -7.24 -37.58 -8.71
N ILE A 339 -6.34 -36.63 -8.45
CA ILE A 339 -4.89 -36.85 -8.56
C ILE A 339 -4.42 -37.63 -7.31
N PRO A 340 -3.70 -38.77 -7.44
CA PRO A 340 -3.18 -39.49 -6.30
C PRO A 340 -2.13 -38.65 -5.55
N GLN A 341 -2.29 -38.52 -4.24
CA GLN A 341 -1.27 -37.93 -3.36
C GLN A 341 0.02 -38.78 -3.39
N PRO A 342 1.21 -38.17 -3.44
CA PRO A 342 2.47 -38.91 -3.32
C PRO A 342 2.59 -39.52 -1.92
N GLN A 343 2.77 -40.84 -1.86
CA GLN A 343 3.10 -41.55 -0.62
C GLN A 343 4.53 -41.21 -0.21
N TYR A 344 4.68 -40.52 0.92
CA TYR A 344 5.98 -40.39 1.59
C TYR A 344 6.32 -41.71 2.30
N PRO A 345 7.58 -42.18 2.25
CA PRO A 345 7.98 -43.40 2.95
C PRO A 345 7.88 -43.22 4.46
N GLU A 346 7.17 -44.15 5.12
CA GLU A 346 7.14 -44.31 6.57
C GLU A 346 8.57 -44.53 7.10
N TYR A 347 9.05 -43.60 7.93
CA TYR A 347 10.24 -43.84 8.75
C TYR A 347 9.87 -44.77 9.90
N GLY A 348 10.00 -46.07 9.64
CA GLY A 348 9.87 -47.13 10.64
C GLY A 348 11.01 -47.10 11.66
N ASN A 349 10.64 -46.82 12.92
CA ASN A 349 11.21 -47.31 14.18
C ASN A 349 12.67 -47.80 14.17
N LEU A 350 13.60 -46.90 14.49
CA LEU A 350 14.92 -47.27 15.00
C LEU A 350 14.81 -47.69 16.47
N HIS A 351 14.73 -49.00 16.68
CA HIS A 351 14.89 -49.63 17.99
C HIS A 351 16.25 -49.28 18.61
N HIS A 352 16.20 -48.83 19.86
CA HIS A 352 17.32 -48.78 20.79
C HIS A 352 18.11 -50.11 20.78
N ARG A 353 19.41 -50.06 20.46
CA ARG A 353 20.39 -51.06 20.89
C ARG A 353 21.13 -50.53 22.13
N PRO A 354 21.38 -51.36 23.16
CA PRO A 354 22.21 -50.97 24.28
C PRO A 354 23.68 -50.90 23.84
N VAL A 355 24.37 -49.86 24.30
CA VAL A 355 25.83 -49.71 24.20
C VAL A 355 26.46 -50.74 25.14
N GLY A 356 27.21 -51.68 24.57
CA GLY A 356 28.03 -52.62 25.32
C GLY A 356 29.44 -52.05 25.53
N ASP A 357 29.89 -52.14 26.77
CA ASP A 357 31.25 -51.84 27.23
C ASP A 357 32.32 -52.59 26.42
N ARG A 358 33.41 -51.89 26.10
CA ARG A 358 34.74 -52.51 25.96
C ARG A 358 35.83 -51.64 26.55
N ALA A 359 36.69 -52.36 27.27
CA ALA A 359 37.95 -52.01 27.89
C ALA A 359 38.98 -51.38 26.95
#